data_AF-A0A793Y985-F1
#
_entry.id   AF-A0A793Y985-F1
#
_cell.length_a   1.000
_cell.length_b   1.000
_cell.length_c   1.000
_cell.angle_alpha   90.00
_cell.angle_beta   90.00
_cell.angle_gamma   90.00
#
_symmetry.space_group_name_H-M   'P 1'
#
loop_
_entity.id
_entity.type
_entity.pdbx_description
1 polymer ?
#
loop_
_entity_poly.entity_id
_entity_poly.type
_entity_poly.pdbx_seq_one_letter_code
_entity_poly.pdbx_strand_id
1 'polypeptide(L)'
;MKNETEEGSVTNNNEGNFNGTNIEDGNKKTDLGIKKEKKQMDKNMNKHGRLRSVTASEKKFLDDAVCEATKVKGKNLTKEERRKVLCVAREQICSQRKANQIKSEKTKARHAVVFEWKRPDSFRR
;
A
#
# COMPACT_ATOMS: atom_id res chain seq x y z
N MET A 1 8.80 25.05 -48.68
CA MET A 1 8.17 23.72 -48.58
C MET A 1 9.28 22.68 -48.55
N LYS A 2 9.56 22.13 -47.38
CA LYS A 2 10.42 20.95 -47.19
C LYS A 2 9.74 20.16 -46.07
N ASN A 3 9.19 19.02 -46.46
CA ASN A 3 8.55 18.03 -45.60
C ASN A 3 9.55 16.88 -45.36
N GLU A 4 9.12 15.88 -44.58
CA GLU A 4 9.81 14.63 -44.21
C GLU A 4 10.45 14.75 -42.81
N THR A 5 9.75 14.48 -41.70
CA THR A 5 9.12 13.23 -41.20
C THR A 5 10.16 12.20 -40.72
N GLU A 6 10.60 12.33 -39.48
CA GLU A 6 11.32 11.30 -38.73
C GLU A 6 10.44 10.75 -37.62
N GLU A 7 9.83 9.58 -37.84
CA GLU A 7 9.18 8.77 -36.80
C GLU A 7 9.71 7.35 -36.96
N GLY A 8 10.76 7.02 -36.22
CA GLY A 8 11.40 5.71 -36.23
C GLY A 8 11.66 5.23 -34.81
N SER A 9 10.67 4.61 -34.18
CA SER A 9 10.87 3.72 -33.03
C SER A 9 9.66 2.80 -32.87
N VAL A 10 9.68 1.66 -33.56
CA VAL A 10 8.73 0.57 -33.33
C VAL A 10 9.42 -0.49 -32.48
N THR A 11 8.72 -0.83 -31.40
CA THR A 11 9.13 -1.65 -30.27
C THR A 11 9.22 -3.15 -30.58
N ASN A 12 10.30 -3.74 -30.06
CA ASN A 12 10.55 -5.13 -29.68
C ASN A 12 9.42 -6.18 -29.76
N ASN A 13 9.70 -7.23 -30.54
CA ASN A 13 9.73 -8.66 -30.19
C ASN A 13 8.72 -9.18 -29.14
N ASN A 14 7.79 -10.05 -29.54
CA ASN A 14 7.97 -11.52 -29.52
C ASN A 14 6.62 -12.19 -29.87
N GLU A 15 6.57 -12.91 -30.98
CA GLU A 15 5.39 -13.62 -31.45
C GLU A 15 5.13 -14.88 -30.61
N GLY A 16 3.85 -15.19 -30.44
CA GLY A 16 3.33 -16.13 -29.46
C GLY A 16 3.73 -17.58 -29.70
N ASN A 17 4.06 -18.26 -28.61
CA ASN A 17 4.06 -19.71 -28.54
C ASN A 17 2.70 -20.17 -27.97
N PHE A 18 1.75 -20.49 -28.85
CA PHE A 18 0.45 -21.06 -28.47
C PHE A 18 0.50 -22.57 -28.72
N ASN A 19 0.83 -23.35 -27.68
CA ASN A 19 0.71 -24.80 -27.76
C ASN A 19 -0.74 -25.21 -27.48
N GLY A 20 -1.32 -25.85 -28.49
CA GLY A 20 -2.71 -26.26 -28.57
C GLY A 20 -3.18 -27.18 -27.45
N THR A 21 -4.45 -26.98 -27.15
CA THR A 21 -5.36 -27.70 -26.28
C THR A 21 -5.53 -29.17 -26.64
N ASN A 22 -5.67 -30.03 -25.62
CA ASN A 22 -6.69 -31.07 -25.57
C ASN A 22 -6.83 -31.53 -24.11
N ILE A 23 -8.03 -31.40 -23.56
CA ILE A 23 -8.69 -32.34 -22.63
C ILE A 23 -10.12 -31.81 -22.46
N GLU A 24 -11.03 -32.61 -23.00
CA GLU A 24 -12.47 -32.46 -22.89
C GLU A 24 -12.97 -32.81 -21.48
N ASP A 25 -14.17 -32.31 -21.22
CA ASP A 25 -15.19 -32.85 -20.33
C ASP A 25 -15.04 -32.76 -18.81
N GLY A 26 -16.07 -32.13 -18.23
CA GLY A 26 -16.62 -32.59 -16.96
C GLY A 26 -16.85 -31.50 -15.93
N ASN A 27 -18.10 -31.08 -15.79
CA ASN A 27 -18.70 -30.52 -14.58
C ASN A 27 -18.09 -29.25 -13.98
N LYS A 28 -18.50 -28.09 -14.51
CA LYS A 28 -18.49 -26.84 -13.72
C LYS A 28 -19.69 -26.83 -12.78
N LYS A 29 -19.53 -27.42 -11.58
CA LYS A 29 -20.30 -26.96 -10.41
C LYS A 29 -19.89 -25.51 -10.17
N THR A 30 -20.83 -24.58 -10.33
CA THR A 30 -20.64 -23.18 -9.95
C THR A 30 -20.71 -23.07 -8.43
N ASP A 31 -19.65 -23.52 -7.76
CA ASP A 31 -19.37 -23.08 -6.41
C ASP A 31 -18.98 -21.61 -6.52
N LEU A 32 -19.95 -20.72 -6.36
CA LEU A 32 -19.72 -19.33 -5.98
C LEU A 32 -19.12 -19.34 -4.57
N GLY A 33 -17.89 -19.86 -4.48
CA GLY A 33 -17.04 -19.69 -3.33
C GLY A 33 -16.83 -18.20 -3.22
N ILE A 34 -17.51 -17.59 -2.25
CA ILE A 34 -17.15 -16.30 -1.70
C ILE A 34 -15.66 -16.45 -1.38
N LYS A 35 -14.81 -15.95 -2.27
CA LYS A 35 -13.38 -15.83 -2.04
C LYS A 35 -13.31 -14.88 -0.87
N LYS A 36 -13.28 -15.41 0.36
CA LYS A 36 -12.91 -14.65 1.55
C LYS A 36 -11.63 -13.96 1.15
N GLU A 37 -11.70 -12.66 0.89
CA GLU A 37 -10.55 -11.86 0.53
C GLU A 37 -9.51 -12.17 1.59
N LYS A 38 -8.43 -12.86 1.20
CA LYS A 38 -7.35 -13.17 2.13
C LYS A 38 -6.94 -11.82 2.69
N LYS A 39 -7.22 -11.57 3.98
CA LYS A 39 -6.74 -10.38 4.68
C LYS A 39 -5.28 -10.23 4.32
N GLN A 40 -4.98 -9.16 3.60
CA GLN A 40 -3.61 -8.87 3.19
C GLN A 40 -2.80 -8.84 4.48
N MET A 41 -1.92 -9.82 4.68
CA MET A 41 -0.98 -9.79 5.80
C MET A 41 -0.28 -8.43 5.73
N ASP A 42 -0.24 -7.69 6.84
CA ASP A 42 0.54 -6.46 6.94
C ASP A 42 1.99 -6.82 6.59
N LYS A 43 2.40 -6.63 5.33
CA LYS A 43 3.73 -7.03 4.79
C LYS A 43 4.90 -6.29 5.47
N ASN A 44 4.59 -5.48 6.47
CA ASN A 44 5.45 -4.48 7.07
C ASN A 44 6.12 -4.98 8.37
N MET A 45 5.61 -6.06 8.99
CA MET A 45 6.19 -6.68 10.19
C MET A 45 6.83 -8.03 9.88
N ASN A 46 8.04 -8.26 10.41
CA ASN A 46 8.60 -9.60 10.43
C ASN A 46 8.04 -10.43 11.61
N LYS A 47 8.30 -11.75 11.61
CA LYS A 47 7.87 -12.69 12.68
C LYS A 47 8.34 -12.29 14.09
N HIS A 48 9.31 -11.39 14.19
CA HIS A 48 9.90 -10.91 15.44
C HIS A 48 9.44 -9.50 15.85
N GLY A 49 8.42 -8.93 15.19
CA GLY A 49 7.88 -7.60 15.53
C GLY A 49 8.79 -6.43 15.11
N ARG A 50 9.69 -6.65 14.15
CA ARG A 50 10.56 -5.62 13.57
C ARG A 50 9.97 -5.16 12.23
N LEU A 51 10.00 -3.84 12.02
CA LEU A 51 9.71 -3.21 10.73
C LEU A 51 10.64 -3.78 9.65
N ARG A 52 10.05 -4.27 8.56
CA ARG A 52 10.79 -4.81 7.41
C ARG A 52 11.62 -3.72 6.72
N SER A 53 11.05 -2.53 6.60
CA SER A 53 11.71 -1.31 6.14
C SER A 53 11.35 -0.16 7.06
N VAL A 54 12.32 0.70 7.35
CA VAL A 54 12.17 1.90 8.18
C VAL A 54 12.68 3.08 7.36
N THR A 55 11.86 4.11 7.20
CA THR A 55 12.27 5.34 6.51
C THR A 55 13.23 6.17 7.37
N ALA A 56 13.94 7.13 6.79
CA ALA A 56 14.88 7.96 7.54
C ALA A 56 14.20 8.74 8.68
N SER A 57 12.98 9.25 8.46
CA SER A 57 12.18 9.94 9.48
C SER A 57 11.73 9.00 10.60
N GLU A 58 11.27 7.79 10.25
CA GLU A 58 10.90 6.78 11.25
C GLU A 58 12.11 6.31 12.06
N LYS A 59 13.30 6.26 11.46
CA LYS A 59 14.54 5.95 12.19
C LYS A 59 14.83 7.02 13.23
N LYS A 60 14.72 8.31 12.85
CA LYS A 60 14.87 9.43 13.78
C LYS A 60 13.86 9.34 14.91
N PHE A 61 12.60 9.03 14.61
CA PHE A 61 11.58 8.82 15.63
C PHE A 61 11.93 7.71 16.65
N LEU A 62 12.49 6.59 16.18
CA LEU A 62 12.93 5.52 17.07
C LEU A 62 14.12 5.94 17.95
N ASP A 63 15.07 6.67 17.38
CA ASP A 63 16.24 7.19 18.11
C ASP A 63 15.80 8.25 19.15
N ASP A 64 14.88 9.13 18.77
CA ASP A 64 14.28 10.16 19.63
C ASP A 64 13.51 9.52 20.79
N ALA A 65 12.69 8.49 20.53
CA ALA A 65 11.97 7.77 21.58
C ALA A 65 12.92 7.15 22.61
N VAL A 66 14.05 6.60 22.18
CA VAL A 66 15.08 6.09 23.09
C VAL A 66 15.76 7.23 23.84
N CYS A 67 16.07 8.34 23.17
CA CYS A 67 16.69 9.51 23.76
C CYS A 67 15.80 10.12 24.86
N GLU A 68 14.52 10.34 24.57
CA GLU A 68 13.56 10.85 25.55
C GLU A 68 13.41 9.89 26.73
N ALA A 69 13.35 8.58 26.50
CA ALA A 69 13.33 7.62 27.60
C ALA A 69 14.61 7.68 28.46
N THR A 70 15.79 7.87 27.85
CA THR A 70 17.05 8.04 28.61
C THR A 70 17.05 9.32 29.43
N LYS A 71 16.51 10.41 28.89
CA LYS A 71 16.40 11.69 29.60
C LYS A 71 15.45 11.59 30.80
N VAL A 72 14.27 10.99 30.59
CA VAL A 72 13.28 10.79 31.65
C VAL A 72 13.84 9.93 32.78
N LYS A 73 14.61 8.89 32.45
CA LYS A 73 15.24 8.03 33.46
C LYS A 73 16.46 8.67 34.12
N GLY A 74 17.12 9.62 33.43
CA GLY A 74 18.37 10.24 33.87
C GLY A 74 19.59 9.29 33.87
N LYS A 75 19.43 8.07 33.34
CA LYS A 75 20.46 7.01 33.28
C LYS A 75 20.28 6.20 31.99
N ASN A 76 21.31 5.45 31.62
CA ASN A 76 21.26 4.55 30.46
C ASN A 76 20.14 3.50 30.63
N LEU A 77 19.38 3.28 29.55
CA LEU A 77 18.33 2.25 29.54
C LEU A 77 18.92 0.85 29.56
N THR A 78 18.29 -0.04 30.33
CA THR A 78 18.56 -1.47 30.24
C THR A 78 18.07 -2.02 28.89
N LYS A 79 18.61 -3.17 28.48
CA LYS A 79 18.23 -3.80 27.20
C LYS A 79 16.73 -4.10 27.13
N GLU A 80 16.12 -4.46 28.25
CA GLU A 80 14.69 -4.77 28.32
C GLU A 80 13.80 -3.54 28.21
N GLU A 81 14.15 -2.47 28.92
CA GLU A 81 13.43 -1.19 28.82
C GLU A 81 13.53 -0.64 27.40
N ARG A 82 14.73 -0.67 26.81
CA ARG A 82 14.95 -0.23 25.43
C ARG A 82 14.11 -1.06 24.46
N ARG A 83 13.99 -2.37 24.70
CA ARG A 83 13.14 -3.25 23.89
C ARG A 83 11.66 -2.86 24.01
N LYS A 84 11.16 -2.56 25.21
CA LYS A 84 9.78 -2.12 25.45
C LYS A 84 9.49 -0.79 24.75
N VAL A 85 10.35 0.21 24.93
CA VAL A 85 10.23 1.53 24.28
C VAL A 85 10.17 1.38 22.76
N LEU A 86 11.10 0.61 22.18
CA LEU A 86 11.12 0.37 20.74
C LEU A 86 9.91 -0.44 20.25
N CYS A 87 9.33 -1.31 21.06
CA CYS A 87 8.11 -2.05 20.68
C CYS A 87 6.95 -1.08 20.48
N VAL A 88 6.70 -0.23 21.48
CA VAL A 88 5.62 0.78 21.44
C VAL A 88 5.83 1.76 20.27
N ALA A 89 7.05 2.27 20.10
CA ALA A 89 7.34 3.21 19.01
C ALA A 89 7.13 2.57 17.62
N ARG A 90 7.44 1.28 17.46
CA ARG A 90 7.18 0.54 16.20
C ARG A 90 5.70 0.32 15.96
N GLU A 91 4.93 0.02 17.00
CA GLU A 91 3.46 -0.11 16.90
C GLU A 91 2.80 1.21 16.47
N GLN A 92 3.32 2.35 16.95
CA GLN A 92 2.88 3.67 16.50
C GLN A 92 3.17 3.90 15.01
N ILE A 93 4.37 3.55 14.54
CA ILE A 93 4.71 3.62 13.11
C ILE A 93 3.76 2.74 12.29
N CYS A 94 3.49 1.52 12.72
CA CYS A 94 2.54 0.63 12.05
C CYS A 94 1.15 1.24 11.96
N SER A 95 0.66 1.81 13.06
CA SER A 95 -0.65 2.46 13.13
C SER A 95 -0.72 3.67 12.20
N GLN A 96 0.33 4.50 12.18
CA GLN A 96 0.41 5.66 11.30
C GLN A 96 0.40 5.26 9.81
N ARG A 97 1.13 4.19 9.45
CA ARG A 97 1.12 3.68 8.07
C ARG A 97 -0.26 3.22 7.64
N LYS A 98 -0.96 2.46 8.49
CA LYS A 98 -2.36 2.04 8.23
C LYS A 98 -3.28 3.24 8.05
N ALA A 99 -3.17 4.24 8.93
CA ALA A 99 -3.95 5.46 8.82
C ALA A 99 -3.67 6.21 7.50
N ASN A 100 -2.40 6.31 7.09
CA ASN A 100 -2.01 6.94 5.83
C ASN A 100 -2.54 6.17 4.62
N GLN A 101 -2.52 4.83 4.66
CA GLN A 101 -3.09 4.00 3.61
C GLN A 101 -4.59 4.27 3.44
N ILE A 102 -5.36 4.23 4.54
CA ILE A 102 -6.80 4.52 4.53
C ILE A 102 -7.08 5.94 4.02
N LYS A 103 -6.29 6.93 4.44
CA LYS A 103 -6.41 8.30 3.94
C LYS A 103 -6.18 8.37 2.43
N SER A 104 -5.16 7.68 1.92
CA SER A 104 -4.85 7.64 0.48
C SER A 104 -5.93 6.93 -0.34
N GLU A 105 -6.56 5.90 0.20
CA GLU A 105 -7.69 5.20 -0.45
C GLU A 105 -8.92 6.09 -0.48
N LYS A 106 -9.21 6.80 0.63
CA LYS A 106 -10.31 7.78 0.69
C LYS A 106 -10.13 8.94 -0.29
N THR A 107 -8.93 9.49 -0.43
CA THR A 107 -8.67 10.57 -1.39
C THR A 107 -8.84 10.08 -2.83
N LYS A 108 -8.30 8.90 -3.16
CA LYS A 108 -8.52 8.27 -4.48
C LYS A 108 -10.01 8.07 -4.77
N ALA A 109 -10.78 7.57 -3.81
CA ALA A 109 -12.23 7.40 -3.97
C ALA A 109 -12.94 8.74 -4.21
N ARG A 110 -12.59 9.81 -3.48
CA ARG A 110 -13.14 11.15 -3.72
C ARG A 110 -12.84 11.67 -5.11
N HIS A 111 -11.61 11.50 -5.60
CA HIS A 111 -11.22 11.95 -6.93
C HIS A 111 -11.80 11.08 -8.06
N ALA A 112 -12.12 9.80 -7.79
CA ALA A 112 -12.77 8.91 -8.74
C ALA A 112 -14.26 9.21 -8.94
N VAL A 113 -14.93 9.86 -7.96
CA VAL A 113 -16.30 10.34 -8.14
C VAL A 113 -16.26 11.49 -9.15
N VAL A 114 -16.62 11.18 -10.39
CA VAL A 114 -16.81 12.19 -11.44
C VAL A 114 -17.95 13.10 -11.00
N PHE A 115 -17.61 14.37 -10.79
CA PHE A 115 -18.61 15.38 -10.50
C PHE A 115 -19.40 15.69 -11.77
N GLU A 116 -20.62 15.16 -11.86
CA GLU A 116 -21.55 15.50 -12.93
C GLU A 116 -22.32 16.77 -12.56
N TRP A 117 -22.09 17.86 -13.29
CA TRP A 117 -22.91 19.06 -13.17
C TRP A 117 -24.30 18.80 -13.78
N LYS A 118 -25.32 18.63 -12.94
CA LYS A 118 -26.71 18.63 -13.38
C LYS A 118 -27.23 20.07 -13.36
N ARG A 119 -27.76 20.52 -14.50
CA ARG A 119 -28.44 21.82 -14.59
C ARG A 119 -29.63 21.81 -13.62
N PRO A 120 -29.78 22.81 -12.74
CA PRO A 120 -30.92 22.89 -11.83
C PRO A 120 -32.23 22.94 -12.61
N ASP A 121 -33.25 22.26 -12.09
CA ASP A 121 -34.59 22.31 -12.68
C ASP A 121 -35.14 23.74 -12.53
N SER A 122 -35.67 24.29 -13.62
CA SER A 122 -36.20 25.66 -13.59
C SER A 122 -37.43 25.71 -12.68
N PHE A 123 -37.48 26.68 -11.76
CA PHE A 123 -38.67 26.94 -10.96
C PHE A 123 -39.89 27.13 -11.87
N ARG A 124 -40.91 26.29 -11.70
CA ARG A 124 -42.22 26.50 -12.36
C ARG A 124 -42.86 27.74 -11.74
N ARG A 125 -43.19 28.72 -12.60
CA ARG A 125 -43.93 29.92 -12.23
C ARG A 125 -45.42 29.64 -12.26
#